data_AF-A0A1V6CB38-F1
#
_entry.id   AF-A0A1V6CB38-F1
#
_cell.length_a   1.000
_cell.length_b   1.000
_cell.length_c   1.000
_cell.angle_alpha   90.00
_cell.angle_beta   90.00
_cell.angle_gamma   90.00
#
_symmetry.space_group_name_H-M   'P 1'
#
loop_
_entity.id
_entity.type
_entity.pdbx_description
1 polymer ?
#
loop_
_entity_poly.entity_id
_entity_poly.type
_entity_poly.pdbx_seq_one_letter_code
_entity_poly.pdbx_strand_id
1 'polypeptide(L)'
;MSPNNIIAKAKEVGLHLISVTDHNMVENSLPTYTIGKKFGITVLFGMEVQTSEEIHLLAFFDNYDLAHTFQDKIYNLLPDIQNDAEYFGDQVVVDEENEIIRFETRLLLNSAQISITDATKWIKDHGGLAIPSHIDSPTFSIISQLGYIPEDLPFDALEVRNKEKIIDLLPLIMKKDIPFVTFSDAHYLKDIGRRRISLDLKKPNCSEIANALKQLL
;
A
#
# COMPACT_ATOMS: atom_id res chain seq x y z
N MET A 1 8.31 -11.24 -5.56
CA MET A 1 8.14 -11.22 -7.04
C MET A 1 9.11 -10.19 -7.60
N SER A 2 9.83 -10.45 -8.71
CA SER A 2 10.80 -9.46 -9.22
C SER A 2 10.11 -8.29 -9.94
N PRO A 3 10.67 -7.07 -9.90
CA PRO A 3 10.14 -5.88 -10.57
C PRO A 3 9.82 -6.08 -12.06
N ASN A 4 10.72 -6.74 -12.81
CA ASN A 4 10.50 -7.02 -14.24
C ASN A 4 9.25 -7.89 -14.48
N ASN A 5 9.06 -8.92 -13.66
CA ASN A 5 7.90 -9.80 -13.76
C ASN A 5 6.61 -9.09 -13.35
N ILE A 6 6.67 -8.22 -12.34
CA ILE A 6 5.53 -7.39 -11.92
C ILE A 6 5.08 -6.48 -13.06
N ILE A 7 6.01 -5.75 -13.70
CA ILE A 7 5.70 -4.86 -14.82
C ILE A 7 5.20 -5.63 -16.04
N ALA A 8 5.85 -6.74 -16.39
CA ALA A 8 5.41 -7.59 -17.50
C ALA A 8 3.97 -8.08 -17.28
N LYS A 9 3.67 -8.53 -16.06
CA LYS A 9 2.32 -9.00 -15.72
C LYS A 9 1.30 -7.86 -15.70
N ALA A 10 1.64 -6.72 -15.12
CA ALA A 10 0.78 -5.54 -15.12
C ALA A 10 0.40 -5.12 -16.55
N LYS A 11 1.36 -5.16 -17.48
CA LYS A 11 1.10 -4.91 -18.90
C LYS A 11 0.18 -5.96 -19.52
N GLU A 12 0.45 -7.25 -19.26
CA GLU A 12 -0.34 -8.38 -19.76
C GLU A 12 -1.82 -8.24 -19.37
N VAL A 13 -2.10 -7.84 -18.12
CA VAL A 13 -3.49 -7.70 -17.61
C VAL A 13 -4.11 -6.32 -17.86
N GLY A 14 -3.41 -5.42 -18.55
CA GLY A 14 -3.90 -4.09 -18.93
C GLY A 14 -4.00 -3.10 -17.76
N LEU A 15 -3.07 -3.13 -16.81
CA LEU A 15 -2.94 -2.11 -15.76
C LEU A 15 -2.08 -0.95 -16.28
N HIS A 16 -2.58 0.28 -16.11
CA HIS A 16 -1.88 1.51 -16.50
C HIS A 16 -1.12 2.16 -15.33
N LEU A 17 -1.56 1.88 -14.10
CA LEU A 17 -0.99 2.40 -12.86
C LEU A 17 -0.93 1.25 -11.85
N ILE A 18 0.22 1.08 -11.21
CA ILE A 18 0.42 0.14 -10.10
C ILE A 18 1.19 0.81 -8.96
N SER A 19 1.28 0.13 -7.83
CA SER A 19 2.23 0.43 -6.75
C SER A 19 2.73 -0.89 -6.20
N VAL A 20 4.01 -0.96 -5.86
CA VAL A 20 4.52 -2.00 -4.95
C VAL A 20 4.31 -1.46 -3.55
N THR A 21 3.76 -2.27 -2.66
CA THR A 21 3.45 -1.91 -1.27
C THR A 21 4.00 -3.00 -0.35
N ASP A 22 5.32 -3.18 -0.39
CA ASP A 22 5.98 -4.11 0.54
C ASP A 22 5.76 -3.64 1.99
N HIS A 23 5.80 -4.58 2.93
CA HIS A 23 5.61 -4.26 4.33
C HIS A 23 6.70 -3.33 4.85
N ASN A 24 6.30 -2.17 5.38
CA ASN A 24 7.15 -1.19 6.04
C ASN A 24 8.36 -0.69 5.20
N MET A 25 8.38 -0.95 3.88
CA MET A 25 9.48 -0.64 2.97
C MET A 25 8.96 -0.22 1.59
N VAL A 26 9.72 0.66 0.93
CA VAL A 26 9.47 1.17 -0.43
C VAL A 26 10.60 0.84 -1.41
N GLU A 27 11.73 0.28 -0.98
CA GLU A 27 12.93 0.21 -1.83
C GLU A 27 12.72 -0.49 -3.17
N ASN A 28 11.95 -1.60 -3.21
CA ASN A 28 11.63 -2.30 -4.47
C ASN A 28 10.67 -1.54 -5.39
N SER A 29 10.04 -0.45 -4.92
CA SER A 29 9.21 0.41 -5.77
C SER A 29 10.05 1.27 -6.73
N LEU A 30 11.32 1.57 -6.39
CA LEU A 30 12.23 2.34 -7.27
C LEU A 30 12.61 1.59 -8.56
N PRO A 31 13.19 0.38 -8.52
CA PRO A 31 13.48 -0.36 -9.74
C PRO A 31 12.19 -0.67 -10.52
N THR A 32 11.07 -0.95 -9.82
CA THR A 32 9.76 -1.16 -10.45
C THR A 32 9.31 0.09 -11.20
N TYR A 33 9.49 1.29 -10.64
CA TYR A 33 9.22 2.56 -11.31
C TYR A 33 10.10 2.77 -12.55
N THR A 34 11.42 2.55 -12.44
CA THR A 34 12.36 2.68 -13.56
C THR A 34 11.96 1.76 -14.73
N ILE A 35 11.62 0.50 -14.42
CA ILE A 35 11.17 -0.47 -15.43
C ILE A 35 9.80 -0.07 -15.97
N GLY A 36 8.83 0.26 -15.12
CA GLY A 36 7.48 0.66 -15.52
C GLY A 36 7.46 1.79 -16.54
N LYS A 37 8.32 2.80 -16.34
CA LYS A 37 8.51 3.91 -17.28
C LYS A 37 8.91 3.45 -18.69
N LYS A 38 9.76 2.42 -18.82
CA LYS A 38 10.16 1.84 -20.12
C LYS A 38 9.00 1.12 -20.82
N PHE A 39 8.03 0.61 -20.06
CA PHE A 39 6.88 -0.15 -20.58
C PHE A 39 5.57 0.66 -20.66
N GLY A 40 5.58 1.94 -20.29
CA GLY A 40 4.41 2.81 -20.28
C GLY A 40 3.44 2.53 -19.13
N ILE A 41 3.92 1.92 -18.04
CA ILE A 41 3.15 1.70 -16.81
C ILE A 41 3.59 2.73 -15.78
N THR A 42 2.63 3.48 -15.22
CA THR A 42 2.91 4.38 -14.11
C THR A 42 3.05 3.56 -12.82
N VAL A 43 4.07 3.89 -12.02
CA VAL A 43 4.29 3.27 -10.71
C VAL A 43 4.32 4.37 -9.67
N LEU A 44 3.46 4.28 -8.66
CA LEU A 44 3.59 5.09 -7.46
C LEU A 44 4.54 4.41 -6.48
N PHE A 45 5.20 5.22 -5.65
CA PHE A 45 6.03 4.69 -4.56
C PHE A 45 5.10 4.41 -3.39
N GLY A 46 5.00 3.15 -2.97
CA GLY A 46 4.07 2.74 -1.95
C GLY A 46 4.67 1.83 -0.88
N MET A 47 3.96 1.76 0.23
CA MET A 47 4.28 0.97 1.41
C MET A 47 2.99 0.44 2.01
N GLU A 48 2.97 -0.80 2.49
CA GLU A 48 1.96 -1.26 3.44
C GLU A 48 2.53 -1.13 4.85
N VAL A 49 2.14 -0.08 5.57
CA VAL A 49 2.58 0.17 6.94
C VAL A 49 1.78 -0.73 7.87
N GLN A 50 2.46 -1.48 8.74
CA GLN A 50 1.81 -2.15 9.86
C GLN A 50 1.97 -1.27 11.11
N THR A 51 0.86 -0.65 11.51
CA THR A 51 0.82 0.28 12.66
C THR A 51 0.89 -0.44 14.00
N SER A 52 1.05 0.32 15.08
CA SER A 52 1.14 -0.21 16.45
C SER A 52 -0.12 -0.97 16.89
N GLU A 53 -1.27 -0.61 16.32
CA GLU A 53 -2.56 -1.23 16.48
C GLU A 53 -2.71 -2.51 15.64
N GLU A 54 -1.64 -2.94 14.97
CA GLU A 54 -1.63 -4.01 13.98
C GLU A 54 -2.59 -3.72 12.81
N ILE A 55 -2.80 -2.46 12.44
CA ILE A 55 -3.62 -2.09 11.27
C ILE A 55 -2.70 -1.90 10.08
N HIS A 56 -3.03 -2.55 8.95
CA HIS A 56 -2.37 -2.29 7.68
C HIS A 56 -2.91 -1.00 7.04
N LEU A 57 -2.00 -0.10 6.71
CA LEU A 57 -2.29 1.16 6.05
C LEU A 57 -1.46 1.25 4.76
N LEU A 58 -2.14 1.36 3.63
CA LEU A 58 -1.49 1.65 2.36
C LEU A 58 -1.12 3.14 2.31
N ALA A 59 0.16 3.41 2.10
CA ALA A 59 0.71 4.74 1.88
C ALA A 59 1.22 4.84 0.45
N PHE A 60 0.84 5.90 -0.27
CA PHE A 60 1.30 6.13 -1.65
C PHE A 60 1.84 7.54 -1.83
N PHE A 61 2.89 7.67 -2.61
CA PHE A 61 3.60 8.92 -2.88
C PHE A 61 4.00 9.06 -4.36
N ASP A 62 4.06 10.30 -4.83
CA ASP A 62 4.53 10.65 -6.18
C ASP A 62 6.07 10.74 -6.28
N ASN A 63 6.76 10.88 -5.14
CA ASN A 63 8.20 11.10 -5.07
C ASN A 63 8.87 10.03 -4.19
N TYR A 64 9.93 9.43 -4.72
CA TYR A 64 10.66 8.35 -4.04
C TYR A 64 11.37 8.83 -2.77
N ASP A 65 12.06 9.97 -2.81
CA ASP A 65 12.81 10.48 -1.65
C ASP A 65 11.90 10.73 -0.46
N LEU A 66 10.68 11.22 -0.72
CA LEU A 66 9.64 11.40 0.30
C LEU A 66 9.15 10.05 0.84
N ALA A 67 8.86 9.08 -0.04
CA ALA A 67 8.45 7.74 0.37
C ALA A 67 9.55 7.04 1.19
N HIS A 68 10.81 7.22 0.81
CA HIS A 68 11.97 6.70 1.54
C HIS A 68 12.15 7.41 2.88
N THR A 69 11.91 8.73 2.96
CA THR A 69 11.91 9.46 4.23
C THR A 69 10.85 8.88 5.19
N PHE A 70 9.68 8.50 4.66
CA PHE A 70 8.66 7.81 5.45
C PHE A 70 9.14 6.42 5.89
N GLN A 71 9.71 5.65 4.96
CA GLN A 71 10.32 4.36 5.27
C GLN A 71 11.33 4.48 6.42
N ASP A 72 12.27 5.41 6.36
CA ASP A 72 13.28 5.60 7.40
C ASP A 72 12.63 5.87 8.76
N LYS A 73 11.54 6.66 8.78
CA LYS A 73 10.76 6.89 10.00
C LYS A 73 10.13 5.59 10.51
N ILE A 74 9.47 4.82 9.64
CA ILE A 74 8.82 3.55 10.00
C ILE A 74 9.85 2.51 10.46
N TYR A 75 10.93 2.35 9.70
CA TYR A 75 11.99 1.39 9.97
C TYR A 75 12.67 1.63 11.32
N ASN A 76 12.89 2.90 11.69
CA ASN A 76 13.42 3.27 13.00
C ASN A 76 12.45 3.00 14.17
N LEU A 77 11.16 2.81 13.87
CA LEU A 77 10.13 2.45 14.84
C LEU A 77 9.83 0.94 14.86
N LEU A 78 10.48 0.14 14.01
CA LEU A 78 10.36 -1.31 14.05
C LEU A 78 11.14 -1.87 15.25
N PRO A 79 10.64 -2.96 15.86
CA PRO A 79 11.42 -3.69 16.86
C PRO A 79 12.67 -4.29 16.22
N ASP A 80 13.73 -4.42 17.01
CA ASP A 80 14.98 -5.05 16.57
C ASP A 80 14.87 -6.58 16.62
N ILE A 81 13.99 -7.13 15.78
CA ILE A 81 13.73 -8.56 15.61
C ILE A 81 14.24 -8.99 14.24
N GLN A 82 15.10 -10.00 14.22
CA GLN A 82 15.65 -10.53 12.97
C GLN A 82 14.63 -11.42 12.25
N ASN A 83 14.66 -11.39 10.92
CA ASN A 83 13.87 -12.26 10.06
C ASN A 83 14.40 -13.70 10.14
N ASP A 84 13.48 -14.65 10.35
CA ASP A 84 13.76 -16.07 10.15
C ASP A 84 13.48 -16.44 8.70
N ALA A 85 14.51 -16.45 7.86
CA ALA A 85 14.38 -16.70 6.43
C ALA A 85 13.90 -18.12 6.10
N GLU A 86 14.10 -19.12 6.98
CA GLU A 86 13.57 -20.47 6.76
C GLU A 86 12.04 -20.50 6.94
N TYR A 87 11.52 -19.66 7.84
CA TYR A 87 10.10 -19.60 8.14
C TYR A 87 9.33 -18.58 7.27
N PHE A 88 9.83 -17.34 7.20
CA PHE A 88 9.17 -16.22 6.50
C PHE A 88 9.63 -16.05 5.06
N GLY A 89 10.73 -16.67 4.67
CA GLY A 89 11.39 -16.45 3.39
C GLY A 89 12.35 -15.26 3.41
N ASP A 90 13.15 -15.16 2.34
CA ASP A 90 14.09 -14.05 2.17
C ASP A 90 13.35 -12.72 1.91
N GLN A 91 13.81 -11.67 2.58
CA GLN A 91 13.41 -10.29 2.30
C GLN A 91 14.56 -9.63 1.54
N VAL A 92 14.35 -9.33 0.26
CA VAL A 92 15.42 -8.86 -0.62
C VAL A 92 15.06 -7.52 -1.25
N VAL A 93 16.11 -6.72 -1.45
CA VAL A 93 16.08 -5.53 -2.30
C VAL A 93 16.84 -5.86 -3.55
N VAL A 94 16.23 -5.56 -4.69
CA VAL A 94 16.81 -5.84 -6.00
C VAL A 94 17.01 -4.55 -6.79
N ASP A 95 17.91 -4.57 -7.76
CA ASP A 95 18.05 -3.50 -8.75
C ASP A 95 17.14 -3.71 -9.97
N GLU A 96 17.24 -2.83 -10.97
CA GLU A 96 16.49 -2.92 -12.22
C GLU A 96 16.75 -4.20 -13.03
N GLU A 97 17.92 -4.82 -12.82
CA GLU A 97 18.38 -6.01 -13.53
C GLU A 97 17.94 -7.31 -12.81
N ASN A 98 17.20 -7.17 -11.71
CA ASN A 98 16.78 -8.21 -10.77
C ASN A 98 17.92 -8.86 -9.98
N GLU A 99 19.06 -8.20 -9.89
CA GLU A 99 20.14 -8.66 -9.02
C GLU A 99 19.84 -8.27 -7.57
N ILE A 100 20.07 -9.19 -6.63
CA ILE A 100 19.88 -8.91 -5.21
C ILE A 100 21.03 -8.04 -4.73
N ILE A 101 20.71 -6.80 -4.34
CA ILE A 101 21.69 -5.83 -3.84
C ILE A 101 21.76 -5.80 -2.30
N ARG A 102 20.70 -6.27 -1.62
CA ARG A 102 20.65 -6.32 -0.16
C ARG A 102 19.66 -7.39 0.32
N PHE A 103 20.02 -8.08 1.40
CA PHE A 103 19.08 -8.84 2.22
C PHE A 103 18.68 -8.00 3.42
N GLU A 104 17.38 -7.80 3.62
CA GLU A 104 16.85 -7.12 4.80
C GLU A 104 16.75 -8.12 5.95
N THR A 105 17.56 -7.90 6.98
CA THR A 105 17.68 -8.84 8.10
C THR A 105 16.66 -8.57 9.20
N ARG A 106 16.05 -7.39 9.29
CA ARG A 106 14.97 -7.10 10.25
C ARG A 106 13.64 -7.62 9.73
N LEU A 107 12.85 -8.29 10.57
CA LEU A 107 11.54 -8.81 10.19
C LEU A 107 10.56 -7.66 9.91
N LEU A 108 10.20 -7.48 8.63
CA LEU A 108 9.37 -6.37 8.16
C LEU A 108 7.88 -6.56 8.49
N LEU A 109 7.45 -7.78 8.80
CA LEU A 109 6.07 -8.11 9.21
C LEU A 109 5.72 -7.69 10.65
N ASN A 110 6.63 -7.02 11.34
CA ASN A 110 6.36 -6.48 12.67
C ASN A 110 5.59 -5.15 12.60
N SER A 111 4.82 -4.89 13.65
CA SER A 111 4.21 -3.58 13.87
C SER A 111 5.27 -2.53 14.21
N ALA A 112 5.28 -1.42 13.47
CA ALA A 112 6.06 -0.25 13.83
C ALA A 112 5.39 0.51 14.98
N GLN A 113 6.17 1.12 15.86
CA GLN A 113 5.70 1.96 16.97
C GLN A 113 5.16 3.33 16.49
N ILE A 114 4.16 3.31 15.61
CA ILE A 114 3.44 4.47 15.09
C ILE A 114 1.94 4.18 15.10
N SER A 115 1.15 5.13 15.60
CA SER A 115 -0.31 5.00 15.59
C SER A 115 -0.88 5.15 14.19
N ILE A 116 -2.07 4.62 13.93
CA ILE A 116 -2.80 4.85 12.67
C ILE A 116 -3.03 6.34 12.43
N THR A 117 -3.26 7.10 13.49
CA THR A 117 -3.47 8.56 13.45
C THR A 117 -2.21 9.28 13.00
N ASP A 118 -1.06 8.97 13.62
CA ASP A 118 0.21 9.63 13.29
C ASP A 118 0.73 9.23 11.90
N ALA A 119 0.59 7.96 11.53
CA ALA A 119 0.96 7.48 10.20
C ALA A 119 0.12 8.18 9.12
N THR A 120 -1.21 8.18 9.29
CA THR A 120 -2.13 8.84 8.36
C THR A 120 -1.84 10.34 8.28
N LYS A 121 -1.69 11.01 9.42
CA LYS A 121 -1.36 12.43 9.47
C LYS A 121 -0.08 12.73 8.70
N TRP A 122 0.99 11.96 8.94
CA TRP A 122 2.26 12.17 8.25
C TRP A 122 2.08 12.02 6.73
N ILE A 123 1.41 10.97 6.27
CA ILE A 123 1.16 10.74 4.84
C ILE A 123 0.41 11.92 4.21
N LYS A 124 -0.67 12.37 4.87
CA LYS A 124 -1.51 13.47 4.36
C LYS A 124 -0.80 14.82 4.37
N ASP A 125 -0.03 15.13 5.42
CA ASP A 125 0.75 16.36 5.52
C ASP A 125 1.78 16.50 4.39
N HIS A 126 2.21 15.38 3.81
CA HIS A 126 3.17 15.34 2.69
C HIS A 126 2.52 15.04 1.33
N GLY A 127 1.20 15.20 1.22
CA GLY A 127 0.48 15.07 -0.06
C GLY A 127 0.32 13.64 -0.58
N GLY A 128 0.61 12.63 0.24
CA GLY A 128 0.39 11.23 -0.08
C GLY A 128 -1.07 10.79 0.06
N LEU A 129 -1.34 9.56 -0.36
CA LEU A 129 -2.61 8.88 -0.15
C LEU A 129 -2.52 7.91 1.01
N ALA A 130 -3.53 7.91 1.87
CA ALA A 130 -3.66 7.00 3.00
C ALA A 130 -4.97 6.21 2.86
N ILE A 131 -4.86 4.89 2.72
CA ILE A 131 -6.00 3.98 2.53
C ILE A 131 -5.82 2.78 3.48
N PRO A 132 -6.68 2.59 4.50
CA PRO A 132 -6.62 1.39 5.33
C PRO A 132 -6.87 0.17 4.45
N SER A 133 -5.97 -0.80 4.54
CA SER A 133 -5.99 -2.04 3.76
C SER A 133 -7.12 -2.93 4.26
N HIS A 134 -7.74 -3.67 3.34
CA HIS A 134 -8.69 -4.77 3.59
C HIS A 134 -9.54 -4.65 4.87
N ILE A 135 -10.35 -3.58 4.99
CA ILE A 135 -11.13 -3.25 6.19
C ILE A 135 -12.12 -4.34 6.62
N ASP A 136 -12.44 -5.27 5.71
CA ASP A 136 -13.30 -6.45 5.92
C ASP A 136 -12.55 -7.72 6.33
N SER A 137 -11.24 -7.61 6.56
CA SER A 137 -10.38 -8.70 7.06
C SER A 137 -10.55 -8.89 8.57
N PRO A 138 -10.62 -10.14 9.08
CA PRO A 138 -10.69 -10.41 10.51
C PRO A 138 -9.37 -10.17 11.25
N THR A 139 -8.27 -9.99 10.51
CA THR A 139 -6.95 -9.70 11.04
C THR A 139 -6.36 -8.51 10.29
N PHE A 140 -5.51 -7.78 11.00
CA PHE A 140 -4.75 -6.64 10.49
C PHE A 140 -5.57 -5.49 9.87
N SER A 141 -6.87 -5.41 10.19
CA SER A 141 -7.77 -4.38 9.66
C SER A 141 -8.20 -3.40 10.74
N ILE A 142 -8.52 -2.17 10.32
CA ILE A 142 -8.99 -1.14 11.26
C ILE A 142 -10.26 -1.55 12.01
N ILE A 143 -11.19 -2.26 11.35
CA ILE A 143 -12.42 -2.72 11.98
C ILE A 143 -12.15 -3.88 12.94
N SER A 144 -11.26 -4.83 12.61
CA SER A 144 -10.95 -5.92 13.54
C SER A 144 -10.26 -5.42 14.81
N GLN A 145 -9.47 -4.34 14.70
CA GLN A 145 -8.70 -3.80 15.81
C GLN A 145 -9.47 -2.78 16.66
N LEU A 146 -10.24 -1.88 16.02
CA LEU A 146 -10.95 -0.79 16.72
C LEU A 146 -12.46 -1.05 16.87
N GLY A 147 -13.03 -1.97 16.09
CA GLY A 147 -14.47 -2.20 16.00
C GLY A 147 -15.23 -1.20 15.11
N TYR A 148 -14.57 -0.14 14.65
CA TYR A 148 -15.15 0.90 13.79
C TYR A 148 -14.06 1.68 13.04
N ILE A 149 -14.47 2.54 12.11
CA ILE A 149 -13.60 3.49 11.41
C ILE A 149 -13.91 4.91 11.89
N PRO A 150 -12.96 5.59 12.59
CA PRO A 150 -13.12 6.96 13.08
C PRO A 150 -13.39 7.97 11.96
N GLU A 151 -14.15 9.02 12.26
CA GLU A 151 -14.53 10.06 11.29
C GLU A 151 -13.38 11.05 11.00
N ASP A 152 -12.54 11.29 12.01
CA ASP A 152 -11.47 12.29 12.03
C ASP A 152 -10.20 11.83 11.31
N LEU A 153 -10.10 10.55 10.92
CA LEU A 153 -9.00 10.05 10.12
C LEU A 153 -9.18 10.44 8.64
N PRO A 154 -8.24 11.22 8.06
CA PRO A 154 -8.36 11.77 6.71
C PRO A 154 -7.99 10.77 5.61
N PHE A 155 -8.59 9.58 5.63
CA PHE A 155 -8.42 8.56 4.61
C PHE A 155 -9.00 9.00 3.25
N ASP A 156 -8.33 8.61 2.17
CA ASP A 156 -8.76 8.93 0.78
C ASP A 156 -9.81 7.95 0.25
N ALA A 157 -9.78 6.71 0.74
CA ALA A 157 -10.73 5.64 0.44
C ALA A 157 -10.64 4.56 1.53
N LEU A 158 -11.53 3.58 1.48
CA LEU A 158 -11.48 2.36 2.29
C LEU A 158 -11.32 1.14 1.39
N GLU A 159 -10.26 0.36 1.57
CA GLU A 159 -10.10 -0.85 0.77
C GLU A 159 -10.94 -2.00 1.34
N VAL A 160 -11.76 -2.63 0.50
CA VAL A 160 -12.47 -3.88 0.81
C VAL A 160 -12.02 -5.02 -0.11
N ARG A 161 -11.88 -6.22 0.45
CA ARG A 161 -11.61 -7.44 -0.32
C ARG A 161 -12.86 -7.92 -1.04
N ASN A 162 -14.00 -7.96 -0.34
CA ASN A 162 -15.29 -8.32 -0.91
C ASN A 162 -16.27 -7.13 -0.90
N LYS A 163 -16.58 -6.60 -2.09
CA LYS A 163 -17.54 -5.51 -2.26
C LYS A 163 -18.96 -5.86 -1.78
N GLU A 164 -19.35 -7.13 -1.81
CA GLU A 164 -20.67 -7.58 -1.34
C GLU A 164 -20.84 -7.35 0.17
N LYS A 165 -19.73 -7.29 0.93
CA LYS A 165 -19.74 -7.05 2.38
C LYS A 165 -19.87 -5.57 2.75
N ILE A 166 -19.80 -4.64 1.80
CA ILE A 166 -19.81 -3.19 2.11
C ILE A 166 -21.04 -2.83 2.96
N ILE A 167 -22.22 -3.36 2.62
CA ILE A 167 -23.48 -3.08 3.33
C ILE A 167 -23.37 -3.42 4.82
N ASP A 168 -22.72 -4.54 5.15
CA ASP A 168 -22.55 -4.99 6.53
C ASP A 168 -21.57 -4.11 7.32
N LEU A 169 -20.66 -3.42 6.63
CA LEU A 169 -19.64 -2.54 7.23
C LEU A 169 -20.15 -1.11 7.44
N LEU A 170 -21.16 -0.66 6.70
CA LEU A 170 -21.69 0.71 6.78
C LEU A 170 -22.02 1.20 8.21
N PRO A 171 -22.56 0.37 9.13
CA PRO A 171 -22.79 0.77 10.52
C PRO A 171 -21.50 1.07 11.30
N LEU A 172 -20.37 0.49 10.89
CA LEU A 172 -19.06 0.60 11.54
C LEU A 172 -18.23 1.77 10.99
N ILE A 173 -18.71 2.46 9.95
CA ILE A 173 -17.99 3.55 9.30
C ILE A 173 -18.64 4.87 9.68
N MET A 174 -17.92 5.70 10.44
CA MET A 174 -18.47 6.94 10.99
C MET A 174 -18.56 8.05 9.93
N LYS A 175 -17.56 8.15 9.04
CA LYS A 175 -17.57 9.08 7.91
C LYS A 175 -18.38 8.52 6.73
N LYS A 176 -19.45 9.21 6.33
CA LYS A 176 -20.36 8.70 5.28
C LYS A 176 -19.90 8.96 3.85
N ASP A 177 -19.09 9.99 3.63
CA ASP A 177 -18.62 10.40 2.29
C ASP A 177 -17.19 9.92 2.03
N ILE A 178 -16.94 8.62 2.20
CA ILE A 178 -15.65 7.99 1.89
C ILE A 178 -15.83 6.84 0.89
N PRO A 179 -15.12 6.86 -0.26
CA PRO A 179 -15.31 5.86 -1.30
C PRO A 179 -14.69 4.52 -0.92
N PHE A 180 -15.24 3.43 -1.47
CA PHE A 180 -14.67 2.09 -1.33
C PHE A 180 -13.84 1.73 -2.55
N VAL A 181 -12.67 1.13 -2.32
CA VAL A 181 -11.76 0.64 -3.35
C VAL A 181 -11.45 -0.84 -3.16
N THR A 182 -10.81 -1.46 -4.14
CA THR A 182 -10.32 -2.82 -4.03
C THR A 182 -9.05 -3.00 -4.85
N PHE A 183 -8.02 -3.60 -4.26
CA PHE A 183 -6.73 -3.88 -4.91
C PHE A 183 -6.43 -5.37 -4.84
N SER A 184 -5.44 -5.83 -5.60
CA SER A 184 -5.19 -7.27 -5.71
C SER A 184 -4.62 -7.91 -4.45
N ASP A 185 -3.90 -7.17 -3.61
CA ASP A 185 -3.13 -7.71 -2.47
C ASP A 185 -2.26 -8.90 -2.94
N ALA A 186 -1.54 -8.67 -4.05
CA ALA A 186 -0.95 -9.74 -4.85
C ALA A 186 0.35 -10.21 -4.22
N HIS A 187 0.38 -11.48 -3.79
CA HIS A 187 1.59 -12.15 -3.31
C HIS A 187 2.24 -13.04 -4.40
N TYR A 188 1.50 -13.36 -5.46
CA TYR A 188 1.98 -14.08 -6.63
C TYR A 188 1.61 -13.36 -7.94
N LEU A 189 2.38 -13.60 -9.01
CA LEU A 189 2.16 -12.94 -10.31
C LEU A 189 0.74 -13.15 -10.86
N LYS A 190 0.17 -14.34 -10.64
CA LYS A 190 -1.20 -14.68 -11.07
C LYS A 190 -2.30 -13.85 -10.37
N ASP A 191 -1.96 -13.18 -9.27
CA ASP A 191 -2.90 -12.38 -8.48
C ASP A 191 -2.93 -10.91 -8.92
N ILE A 192 -1.87 -10.44 -9.60
CA ILE A 192 -1.78 -9.07 -10.11
C ILE A 192 -3.00 -8.76 -11.01
N GLY A 193 -3.75 -7.74 -10.61
CA GLY A 193 -4.93 -7.26 -11.33
C GLY A 193 -6.22 -8.05 -11.12
N ARG A 194 -6.24 -9.10 -10.27
CA ARG A 194 -7.48 -9.84 -9.94
C ARG A 194 -8.57 -8.95 -9.34
N ARG A 195 -8.15 -7.96 -8.55
CA ARG A 195 -8.99 -6.88 -8.03
C ARG A 195 -8.31 -5.57 -8.39
N ARG A 196 -9.09 -4.63 -8.92
CA ARG A 196 -8.62 -3.32 -9.40
C ARG A 196 -9.77 -2.34 -9.46
N ILE A 197 -9.43 -1.06 -9.57
CA ILE A 197 -10.35 0.03 -9.82
C ILE A 197 -10.04 0.68 -11.18
N SER A 198 -10.99 1.45 -11.70
CA SER A 198 -10.79 2.31 -12.87
C SER A 198 -11.05 3.75 -12.44
N LEU A 199 -10.13 4.64 -12.79
CA LEU A 199 -10.20 6.06 -12.48
C LEU A 199 -9.91 6.85 -13.75
N ASP A 200 -10.70 7.89 -14.00
CA ASP A 200 -10.43 8.87 -15.04
C ASP A 200 -9.53 9.97 -14.48
N LEU A 201 -8.27 9.99 -14.90
CA LEU A 201 -7.24 10.88 -14.37
C LEU A 201 -6.71 11.79 -15.47
N LYS A 202 -6.51 13.09 -15.17
CA LYS A 202 -5.77 13.98 -16.07
C LYS A 202 -4.27 13.69 -16.03
N LYS A 203 -3.77 13.30 -14.84
CA LYS A 203 -2.39 12.88 -14.60
C LYS A 203 -2.37 11.73 -13.58
N PRO A 204 -1.46 10.76 -13.71
CA PRO A 204 -1.39 9.62 -12.79
C PRO A 204 -0.58 9.97 -11.54
N ASN A 205 -1.12 10.85 -10.67
CA ASN A 205 -0.48 11.29 -9.44
C ASN A 205 -1.44 11.28 -8.24
N CYS A 206 -0.91 11.36 -7.03
CA CYS A 206 -1.67 11.25 -5.78
C CYS A 206 -2.79 12.28 -5.70
N SER A 207 -2.54 13.53 -6.09
CA SER A 207 -3.56 14.59 -6.05
C SER A 207 -4.74 14.31 -6.98
N GLU A 208 -4.49 13.88 -8.22
CA GLU A 208 -5.56 13.55 -9.17
C GLU A 208 -6.30 12.28 -8.76
N ILE A 209 -5.59 11.28 -8.21
CA ILE A 209 -6.20 10.07 -7.67
C ILE A 209 -7.13 10.41 -6.50
N ALA A 210 -6.68 11.23 -5.53
CA ALA A 210 -7.52 11.68 -4.42
C ALA A 210 -8.80 12.38 -4.91
N ASN A 211 -8.70 13.18 -5.97
CA ASN A 211 -9.85 13.85 -6.58
C ASN A 211 -10.79 12.88 -7.29
N ALA A 212 -10.24 11.93 -8.05
CA ALA A 212 -11.03 10.93 -8.78
C ALA A 212 -11.73 9.95 -7.83
N LEU A 213 -11.09 9.57 -6.72
CA LEU A 213 -11.69 8.72 -5.69
C LEU A 213 -12.98 9.34 -5.13
N LYS A 214 -13.02 10.65 -4.90
CA LYS A 214 -14.22 11.36 -4.44
C LYS A 214 -15.40 11.29 -5.42
N GLN A 215 -15.14 11.01 -6.69
CA GLN A 215 -16.18 10.86 -7.72
C GLN A 215 -16.75 9.43 -7.79
N LEU A 216 -16.26 8.50 -6.94
CA LEU A 216 -16.77 7.14 -6.84
C LEU A 216 -17.96 7.01 -5.85
N LEU A 217 -18.33 8.10 -5.19
CA LEU A 217 -19.45 8.17 -4.24
C LEU A 217 -20.81 8.20 -4.95
#